data_AF-A0A1G7U4W4-F1
#
_entry.id   AF-A0A1G7U4W4-F1
#
_cell.length_a   1.000
_cell.length_b   1.000
_cell.length_c   1.000
_cell.angle_alpha   90.00
_cell.angle_beta   90.00
_cell.angle_gamma   90.00
#
_symmetry.space_group_name_H-M   'P 1'
#
loop_
_entity.id
_entity.type
_entity.pdbx_description
1 polymer ?
#
loop_
_entity_poly.entity_id
_entity_poly.type
_entity_poly.pdbx_seq_one_letter_code
_entity_poly.pdbx_strand_id
1 'polypeptide(L)'
;MNIVISVYGLIMFATGVVGLRKKLAISKVTLTIIDLLFILSIANLWITALIIDILISVLLIFLSISLYRDRLSSGLTLNMTHHILRLCIHLIFIYFLFR
;
A
#
# COMPACT_ATOMS: atom_id res chain seq x y z
N MET A 1 13.35 -7.10 7.62
CA MET A 1 12.01 -6.61 7.22
C MET A 1 12.02 -5.96 5.84
N ASN A 2 13.11 -5.30 5.47
CA ASN A 2 13.24 -4.53 4.22
C ASN A 2 12.87 -5.35 2.97
N ILE A 3 13.38 -6.59 2.85
CA ILE A 3 12.99 -7.49 1.73
C ILE A 3 11.48 -7.75 1.69
N VAL A 4 10.84 -7.97 2.84
CA VAL A 4 9.40 -8.26 2.92
C VAL A 4 8.59 -7.05 2.45
N ILE A 5 8.95 -5.85 2.90
CA ILE A 5 8.25 -4.62 2.49
C ILE A 5 8.49 -4.30 1.00
N SER A 6 9.67 -4.61 0.45
CA SER A 6 9.94 -4.44 -0.99
C SER A 6 9.16 -5.43 -1.85
N VAL A 7 9.09 -6.71 -1.44
CA VAL A 7 8.26 -7.71 -2.11
C VAL A 7 6.78 -7.29 -2.03
N TYR A 8 6.34 -6.80 -0.87
CA TYR A 8 4.99 -6.28 -0.71
C TYR A 8 4.72 -5.08 -1.63
N GLY A 9 5.63 -4.11 -1.69
CA GLY A 9 5.56 -2.97 -2.60
C GLY A 9 5.46 -3.39 -4.06
N LEU A 10 6.26 -4.37 -4.49
CA LEU A 10 6.20 -4.94 -5.84
C LEU A 10 4.85 -5.60 -6.15
N ILE A 11 4.32 -6.39 -5.21
CA ILE A 11 3.00 -7.02 -5.35
C ILE A 11 1.91 -5.94 -5.46
N MET A 12 1.97 -4.89 -4.63
CA MET A 12 1.02 -3.78 -4.69
C MET A 12 1.09 -3.03 -6.01
N PHE A 13 2.30 -2.81 -6.54
CA PHE A 13 2.50 -2.20 -7.85
C PHE A 13 1.89 -3.05 -8.97
N ALA A 14 2.21 -4.34 -9.02
CA ALA A 14 1.68 -5.27 -10.02
C ALA A 14 0.14 -5.34 -9.97
N THR A 15 -0.44 -5.44 -8.76
CA THR A 15 -1.90 -5.50 -8.58
C THR A 15 -2.57 -4.17 -8.90
N GLY A 16 -1.94 -3.03 -8.61
CA GLY A 16 -2.40 -1.70 -9.01
C GLY A 16 -2.49 -1.55 -10.53
N VAL A 17 -1.46 -1.99 -11.27
CA VAL A 17 -1.44 -1.99 -12.75
C VAL A 17 -2.54 -2.89 -13.31
N VAL A 18 -2.71 -4.09 -12.76
CA VAL A 18 -3.79 -5.01 -13.18
C VAL A 18 -5.16 -4.40 -12.91
N GLY A 19 -5.36 -3.77 -11.74
CA GLY A 19 -6.62 -3.14 -11.39
C GLY A 19 -6.95 -1.93 -12.26
N LEU A 20 -5.95 -1.15 -12.67
CA LEU A 20 -6.10 -0.09 -13.67
C LEU A 20 -6.55 -0.67 -15.01
N ARG A 21 -5.85 -1.69 -15.53
CA ARG A 21 -6.18 -2.33 -16.81
C ARG A 21 -7.58 -2.95 -16.82
N LYS A 22 -8.00 -3.55 -15.70
CA LYS A 22 -9.32 -4.17 -15.55
C LYS A 22 -10.42 -3.18 -15.11
N LYS A 23 -10.13 -1.86 -15.05
CA LYS A 23 -11.08 -0.82 -14.62
C LYS A 23 -11.74 -1.12 -13.26
N LEU A 24 -10.97 -1.65 -12.30
CA LEU A 24 -11.45 -2.00 -10.95
C LEU A 24 -11.69 -0.78 -10.04
N ALA A 25 -12.07 0.36 -10.62
CA ALA A 25 -12.33 1.61 -9.92
C ALA A 25 -11.17 2.11 -9.02
N ILE A 26 -9.92 1.85 -9.42
CA ILE A 26 -8.75 2.42 -8.75
C ILE A 26 -8.55 3.87 -9.21
N SER A 27 -8.48 4.81 -8.26
CA SER A 27 -8.26 6.21 -8.56
C SER A 27 -6.79 6.52 -8.87
N LYS A 28 -6.55 7.64 -9.55
CA LYS A 28 -5.19 8.15 -9.80
C LYS A 28 -4.41 8.37 -8.50
N VAL A 29 -5.09 8.83 -7.44
CA VAL A 29 -4.49 9.06 -6.12
C VAL A 29 -3.95 7.76 -5.54
N THR A 30 -4.77 6.71 -5.55
CA THR A 30 -4.34 5.38 -5.08
C THR A 30 -3.15 4.87 -5.87
N LEU A 31 -3.13 5.06 -7.19
CA LEU A 31 -2.00 4.65 -8.03
C LEU A 31 -0.72 5.39 -7.66
N THR A 32 -0.78 6.71 -7.46
CA THR A 32 0.37 7.51 -7.02
C THR A 32 0.91 7.04 -5.66
N ILE A 33 0.03 6.67 -4.72
CA ILE A 33 0.45 6.11 -3.44
C ILE A 33 1.18 4.78 -3.63
N ILE A 34 0.65 3.90 -4.50
CA ILE A 34 1.27 2.60 -4.82
C ILE A 34 2.66 2.80 -5.44
N ASP A 35 2.78 3.69 -6.42
CA ASP A 35 4.05 3.97 -7.11
C ASP A 35 5.11 4.50 -6.14
N LEU A 36 4.72 5.45 -5.27
CA LEU A 36 5.63 6.01 -4.27
C LEU A 36 6.04 4.97 -3.22
N LEU A 37 5.08 4.16 -2.76
CA LEU A 37 5.35 3.06 -1.83
C LEU A 37 6.33 2.05 -2.44
N PHE A 38 6.16 1.72 -3.71
CA PHE A 38 7.07 0.82 -4.43
C PHE A 38 8.49 1.39 -4.49
N ILE A 39 8.65 2.64 -4.93
CA ILE A 39 9.96 3.30 -5.03
C ILE A 39 10.65 3.33 -3.66
N LEU A 40 9.94 3.77 -2.61
CA LEU A 40 10.52 3.83 -1.26
C LEU A 40 10.83 2.45 -0.70
N SER A 41 10.00 1.44 -0.98
CA SER A 41 10.26 0.07 -0.55
C SER A 41 11.52 -0.52 -1.20
N ILE A 42 11.83 -0.16 -2.45
CA ILE A 42 13.10 -0.54 -3.10
C ILE A 42 14.25 0.26 -2.49
N ALA A 43 14.08 1.57 -2.30
CA ALA A 43 15.11 2.41 -1.69
C ALA A 43 15.52 1.87 -0.31
N ASN A 44 14.54 1.38 0.48
CA ASN A 44 14.78 0.82 1.81
C ASN A 44 15.62 -0.47 1.81
N LEU A 45 15.80 -1.14 0.66
CA LEU A 45 16.76 -2.26 0.55
C LEU A 45 18.20 -1.81 0.65
N TRP A 46 18.49 -0.62 0.14
CA TRP A 46 19.85 -0.10 -0.01
C TRP A 46 20.19 0.95 1.03
N ILE A 47 19.19 1.71 1.48
CA ILE A 47 19.34 2.81 2.42
C ILE A 47 18.30 2.61 3.53
N THR A 48 18.73 2.06 4.66
CA THR A 48 17.87 1.98 5.85
C THR A 48 17.99 3.29 6.62
N ALA A 49 17.00 4.15 6.45
CA ALA A 49 16.93 5.44 7.12
C ALA A 49 15.57 5.60 7.79
N LEU A 50 15.57 6.05 9.04
CA LEU A 50 14.35 6.25 9.83
C LEU A 50 13.28 7.06 9.08
N ILE A 51 13.70 8.06 8.30
CA ILE A 51 12.78 8.87 7.51
C ILE A 51 12.08 8.08 6.39
N ILE A 52 12.77 7.11 5.77
CA ILE A 52 12.19 6.22 4.77
C ILE A 52 11.17 5.29 5.44
N ASP A 53 11.49 4.75 6.62
CA ASP A 53 10.56 3.89 7.37
C ASP A 53 9.29 4.63 7.79
N ILE A 54 9.42 5.89 8.23
CA ILE A 54 8.29 6.78 8.53
C ILE A 54 7.44 7.02 7.28
N LEU A 55 8.07 7.36 6.15
CA LEU A 55 7.35 7.62 4.89
C LEU A 55 6.59 6.38 4.40
N ILE A 56 7.24 5.20 4.42
CA ILE A 56 6.60 3.92 4.08
C ILE A 56 5.39 3.69 4.98
N SER A 57 5.53 3.93 6.29
CA SER A 57 4.46 3.72 7.26
C SER A 57 3.24 4.61 6.99
N VAL A 58 3.48 5.90 6.71
CA VAL A 58 2.41 6.85 6.33
C VAL A 58 1.72 6.40 5.03
N LEU A 59 2.49 5.96 4.04
CA LEU A 59 1.94 5.51 2.76
C LEU A 59 1.11 4.24 2.88
N LEU A 60 1.48 3.29 3.75
CA LEU A 60 0.67 2.10 4.02
C LEU A 60 -0.71 2.49 4.56
N ILE A 61 -0.76 3.41 5.54
CA ILE A 61 -2.03 3.90 6.10
C ILE A 61 -2.87 4.59 5.03
N PHE A 62 -2.27 5.50 4.26
CA PHE A 62 -2.96 6.19 3.17
C PHE A 62 -3.44 5.23 2.08
N LEU A 63 -2.69 4.18 1.77
CA LEU A 63 -3.08 3.17 0.80
C LEU A 63 -4.33 2.41 1.25
N SER A 64 -4.41 2.04 2.53
CA SER A 64 -5.60 1.42 3.11
C SER A 64 -6.84 2.31 3.00
N ILE A 65 -6.70 3.60 3.37
CA ILE A 65 -7.79 4.58 3.29
C ILE A 65 -8.22 4.82 1.83
N SER A 66 -7.26 4.99 0.93
CA SER A 66 -7.52 5.28 -0.48
C SER A 66 -8.24 4.12 -1.17
N LEU A 67 -7.81 2.88 -0.92
CA LEU A 67 -8.45 1.69 -1.46
C LEU A 67 -9.87 1.46 -0.90
N TYR A 68 -10.11 1.83 0.36
CA TYR A 68 -11.46 1.85 0.92
C TYR A 68 -12.35 2.89 0.23
N ARG A 69 -11.84 4.11 0.04
CA ARG A 69 -12.57 5.20 -0.62
C ARG A 69 -12.87 4.89 -2.09
N ASP A 70 -11.91 4.33 -2.82
CA ASP A 70 -12.08 3.87 -4.20
C ASP A 70 -13.22 2.83 -4.29
N ARG A 71 -13.23 1.86 -3.36
CA ARG A 71 -14.28 0.84 -3.31
C ARG A 71 -15.64 1.45 -2.98
N LEU A 72 -15.71 2.34 -2.00
CA LEU A 72 -16.93 3.05 -1.62
C LEU A 72 -17.50 3.85 -2.81
N SER A 73 -16.64 4.55 -3.54
CA SER A 73 -17.03 5.35 -4.71
C SER A 73 -17.42 4.50 -5.92
N SER A 74 -16.98 3.25 -6.00
CA SER A 74 -17.28 2.35 -7.13
C SER A 74 -18.72 1.83 -7.15
N GLY A 75 -19.47 1.99 -6.05
CA GLY A 75 -20.82 1.44 -5.90
C GLY A 75 -20.88 -0.09 -5.80
N LEU A 76 -19.74 -0.78 -5.83
CA LEU A 76 -19.66 -2.22 -5.67
C LEU A 76 -19.77 -2.61 -4.19
N THR A 77 -20.22 -3.84 -3.92
CA THR A 77 -20.36 -4.37 -2.56
C THR A 77 -19.06 -4.23 -1.78
N LEU A 78 -19.16 -3.66 -0.58
CA LEU A 78 -18.02 -3.35 0.26
C LEU A 78 -17.88 -4.45 1.31
N ASN A 79 -16.78 -5.22 1.22
CA ASN A 79 -16.45 -6.22 2.22
C ASN A 79 -15.59 -5.58 3.32
N MET A 80 -16.25 -5.11 4.39
CA MET A 80 -15.59 -4.42 5.51
C MET A 80 -14.49 -5.26 6.15
N THR A 81 -14.70 -6.58 6.30
CA THR A 81 -13.72 -7.50 6.89
C THR A 81 -12.40 -7.48 6.11
N HIS A 82 -12.47 -7.46 4.78
CA HIS A 82 -11.28 -7.40 3.94
C HIS A 82 -10.52 -6.06 4.07
N HIS A 83 -11.23 -4.94 4.22
CA HIS A 83 -10.59 -3.63 4.42
C HIS A 83 -9.94 -3.51 5.82
N ILE A 84 -10.61 -4.01 6.86
CA ILE A 84 -10.06 -4.04 8.22
C ILE A 84 -8.83 -4.95 8.28
N LEU A 85 -8.90 -6.15 7.70
CA LEU A 85 -7.78 -7.08 7.65
C LEU A 85 -6.57 -6.45 6.95
N ARG A 86 -6.78 -5.75 5.83
CA ARG A 86 -5.70 -5.03 5.12
C ARG A 86 -5.04 -3.99 6.01
N LEU A 87 -5.82 -3.19 6.73
CA LEU A 87 -5.29 -2.21 7.67
C LEU A 87 -4.48 -2.88 8.79
N CYS A 88 -4.97 -3.99 9.36
CA CYS A 88 -4.22 -4.76 10.36
C CYS A 88 -2.88 -5.26 9.81
N ILE A 89 -2.85 -5.79 8.58
CA ILE A 89 -1.60 -6.22 7.93
C ILE A 89 -0.63 -5.04 7.76
N HIS A 90 -1.13 -3.87 7.36
CA HIS A 90 -0.32 -2.66 7.27
C HIS A 90 0.26 -2.24 8.62
N LEU A 91 -0.54 -2.27 9.69
CA LEU A 91 -0.06 -1.97 11.04
C LEU A 91 1.01 -2.98 11.50
N ILE A 92 0.90 -4.25 11.12
CA ILE A 92 1.94 -5.26 11.39
C ILE A 92 3.24 -4.90 10.66
N PHE A 93 3.17 -4.53 9.38
CA PHE A 93 4.37 -4.09 8.65
C PHE A 93 5.01 -2.86 9.29
N ILE A 94 4.20 -1.89 9.72
CA ILE A 94 4.67 -0.69 10.41
C ILE A 94 5.39 -1.07 11.71
N TYR A 95 4.79 -1.92 12.55
CA TYR A 95 5.43 -2.38 13.79
C TYR A 95 6.81 -2.99 13.53
N PHE A 96 6.95 -3.80 12.48
CA PHE A 96 8.21 -4.43 12.15
C PHE A 96 9.22 -3.54 11.40
N LEU A 97 8.80 -2.41 10.83
CA LEU A 97 9.71 -1.42 10.25
C LEU A 97 10.54 -0.72 11.35
N PHE A 98 9.98 -0.59 12.56
CA PHE A 98 10.63 0.10 13.68
C PHE A 98 11.26 -0.84 14.72
N ARG A 99 11.39 -2.13 14.40
CA ARG A 99 11.99 -3.15 15.27
C ARG A 99 13.27 -3.69 14.67
#